data_AF-A0A7Z0Q9V5-F1
#
_entry.id   AF-A0A7Z0Q9V5-F1
#
_cell.length_a   1.000
_cell.length_b   1.000
_cell.length_c   1.000
_cell.angle_alpha   90.00
_cell.angle_beta   90.00
_cell.angle_gamma   90.00
#
_symmetry.space_group_name_H-M   'P 1'
#
loop_
_entity.id
_entity.type
_entity.pdbx_description
1 polymer ?
#
loop_
_entity_poly.entity_id
_entity_poly.type
_entity_poly.pdbx_seq_one_letter_code
_entity_poly.pdbx_strand_id
1 'polypeptide(L)' 'MRKRNWRLIAVGSVLLVLAVLFFLSMRDMTPWSNDPAALMRTVGEVSGAVGGISLVMIVFGLIGRKAPA' A
#
# COMPACT_ATOMS: atom_id res chain seq x y z
N MET A 1 9.41 2.47 27.66
CA MET A 1 8.35 1.88 26.81
C MET A 1 8.43 2.52 25.43
N ARG A 2 8.68 1.75 24.34
CA ARG A 2 8.76 2.33 22.98
C ARG A 2 7.39 2.89 22.59
N LYS A 3 7.31 4.17 22.23
CA LYS A 3 6.04 4.76 21.75
C LYS A 3 5.85 4.40 20.28
N ARG A 4 4.87 3.57 20.02
CA ARG A 4 4.42 3.19 18.68
C ARG A 4 3.83 4.41 17.97
N ASN A 5 4.18 4.63 16.70
CA ASN A 5 3.60 5.73 15.93
C ASN A 5 2.31 5.27 15.24
N TRP A 6 1.21 5.34 15.98
CA TRP A 6 -0.11 4.92 15.51
C TRP A 6 -0.59 5.65 14.24
N ARG A 7 -0.18 6.92 14.04
CA ARG A 7 -0.51 7.67 12.83
C ARG A 7 0.13 7.02 11.60
N LEU A 8 1.39 6.62 11.71
CA LEU A 8 2.12 6.00 10.60
C LEU A 8 1.53 4.63 10.25
N ILE A 9 1.14 3.86 11.27
CA ILE A 9 0.47 2.58 11.09
C ILE A 9 -0.89 2.77 10.40
N ALA A 10 -1.72 3.70 10.89
CA ALA A 10 -3.03 3.95 10.31
C ALA A 10 -2.93 4.37 8.84
N VAL A 11 -2.03 5.31 8.52
CA VAL A 11 -1.81 5.75 7.13
C VAL A 11 -1.32 4.59 6.27
N GLY A 12 -0.33 3.83 6.73
CA GLY A 12 0.17 2.67 5.99
C GLY A 12 -0.91 1.60 5.76
N SER A 13 -1.75 1.32 6.74
CA SER A 13 -2.86 0.37 6.60
C SER A 13 -3.92 0.85 5.62
N VAL A 14 -4.30 2.14 5.66
CA VAL A 14 -5.24 2.71 4.69
C VAL A 14 -4.66 2.64 3.28
N LEU A 15 -3.38 3.00 3.11
CA LEU A 15 -2.71 2.97 1.81
C LEU A 15 -2.63 1.54 1.25
N LEU A 16 -2.36 0.54 2.11
CA LEU A 16 -2.34 -0.88 1.74
C LEU A 16 -3.72 -1.33 1.23
N VAL A 17 -4.78 -1.00 1.97
CA VAL A 17 -6.16 -1.35 1.58
C VAL A 17 -6.53 -0.68 0.26
N LEU A 18 -6.21 0.60 0.09
CA LEU A 18 -6.47 1.32 -1.16
C LEU A 18 -5.71 0.72 -2.34
N ALA A 19 -4.46 0.30 -2.17
CA ALA A 19 -3.69 -0.35 -3.23
C ALA A 19 -4.33 -1.67 -3.69
N VAL A 20 -4.82 -2.47 -2.74
CA VAL A 20 -5.55 -3.72 -3.04
C VAL A 20 -6.86 -3.44 -3.75
N LEU A 21 -7.67 -2.51 -3.23
CA LEU A 21 -8.95 -2.13 -3.84
C LEU A 21 -8.76 -1.55 -5.24
N PHE A 22 -7.73 -0.72 -5.44
CA PHE A 22 -7.39 -0.17 -6.76
C PHE A 22 -7.03 -1.28 -7.75
N PHE A 23 -6.17 -2.23 -7.37
CA PHE A 23 -5.82 -3.35 -8.23
C PHE A 23 -7.04 -4.18 -8.64
N LEU A 24 -7.94 -4.49 -7.69
CA LEU A 24 -9.18 -5.22 -7.96
C LEU A 24 -10.13 -4.42 -8.85
N SER A 25 -10.30 -3.12 -8.60
CA SER A 25 -11.15 -2.27 -9.43
C SER A 25 -10.62 -2.16 -10.87
N MET A 26 -9.32 -2.07 -11.05
CA MET A 26 -8.69 -2.05 -12.39
C MET A 26 -8.83 -3.39 -13.11
N ARG A 27 -8.80 -4.49 -12.36
CA ARG A 27 -9.11 -5.82 -12.90
C ARG A 27 -10.52 -5.86 -13.48
N ASP A 28 -11.51 -5.30 -12.81
CA ASP A 28 -12.88 -5.28 -13.33
C ASP A 28 -13.04 -4.40 -14.59
N MET A 29 -12.16 -3.41 -14.77
CA MET A 29 -12.09 -2.58 -15.98
C MET A 29 -11.32 -3.22 -17.14
N THR A 30 -10.61 -4.33 -16.93
CA THR A 30 -9.82 -4.98 -18.00
C THR A 30 -10.60 -5.34 -19.26
N PRO A 31 -11.87 -5.79 -19.23
CA PRO A 31 -12.61 -6.13 -20.44
C PRO A 31 -12.91 -4.92 -21.33
N TRP A 32 -12.74 -3.69 -20.82
CA TRP A 32 -12.99 -2.45 -21.55
C TRP A 32 -11.70 -1.87 -22.16
N SER A 33 -10.55 -2.53 -21.92
CA SER A 33 -9.25 -2.15 -22.46
C SER A 33 -8.99 -2.82 -23.82
N ASN A 34 -8.38 -2.07 -24.75
CA ASN A 34 -7.89 -2.62 -26.02
C ASN A 34 -6.69 -3.56 -25.84
N ASP A 35 -5.93 -3.39 -24.74
CA ASP A 35 -4.84 -4.29 -24.34
C ASP A 35 -4.90 -4.53 -22.81
N PRO A 36 -5.67 -5.55 -22.37
CA PRO A 36 -5.83 -5.88 -20.96
C PRO A 36 -4.52 -6.31 -20.28
N ALA A 37 -3.60 -6.93 -21.02
CA ALA A 37 -2.37 -7.48 -20.47
C ALA A 37 -1.36 -6.37 -20.15
N ALA A 38 -1.19 -5.41 -21.06
CA ALA A 38 -0.35 -4.25 -20.81
C ALA A 38 -0.89 -3.41 -19.63
N LEU A 39 -2.20 -3.19 -19.58
CA LEU A 39 -2.86 -2.47 -18.50
C LEU A 39 -2.57 -3.11 -17.13
N MET A 40 -2.77 -4.42 -17.01
CA MET A 40 -2.59 -5.12 -15.73
C MET A 40 -1.13 -5.20 -15.28
N ARG A 41 -0.16 -5.19 -16.21
CA ARG A 41 1.26 -5.07 -15.84
C ARG A 41 1.54 -3.76 -15.14
N THR A 42 1.14 -2.64 -15.73
CA THR A 42 1.36 -1.31 -15.14
C THR A 42 0.60 -1.15 -13.82
N VAL A 43 -0.67 -1.56 -13.78
CA VAL A 43 -1.47 -1.52 -12.54
C VAL A 43 -0.84 -2.38 -11.45
N GLY A 44 -0.33 -3.57 -11.79
CA GLY A 44 0.37 -4.46 -10.87
C GLY A 44 1.66 -3.86 -10.32
N GLU A 45 2.48 -3.26 -11.17
CA GLU A 45 3.72 -2.57 -10.76
C GLU A 45 3.43 -1.41 -9.81
N VAL A 46 2.47 -0.55 -10.16
CA VAL A 46 2.09 0.60 -9.32
C VAL A 46 1.50 0.13 -7.99
N SER A 47 0.56 -0.81 -8.02
CA SER A 47 -0.08 -1.33 -6.80
C SER A 47 0.92 -2.06 -5.91
N GLY A 48 1.86 -2.80 -6.51
CA GLY A 48 2.93 -3.50 -5.80
C GLY A 48 3.90 -2.53 -5.12
N ALA A 49 4.33 -1.48 -5.82
CA ALA A 49 5.18 -0.44 -5.24
C ALA A 49 4.50 0.28 -4.06
N VAL A 50 3.24 0.69 -4.25
CA VAL A 50 2.45 1.34 -3.18
C VAL A 50 2.24 0.38 -2.00
N GLY A 51 1.93 -0.89 -2.26
CA GLY A 51 1.80 -1.93 -1.24
C GLY A 51 3.10 -2.12 -0.44
N GLY A 52 4.26 -2.14 -1.11
CA GLY A 52 5.57 -2.20 -0.47
C GLY A 52 5.84 -1.00 0.45
N ILE A 53 5.57 0.22 -0.02
CA ILE A 53 5.73 1.45 0.78
C ILE A 53 4.80 1.41 2.01
N SER A 54 3.56 0.95 1.81
CA SER A 54 2.57 0.80 2.88
C SER A 54 3.08 -0.12 3.99
N LEU A 55 3.66 -1.27 3.62
CA LEU A 55 4.26 -2.22 4.56
C LEU A 55 5.43 -1.61 5.32
N VAL A 56 6.32 -0.89 4.64
CA VAL A 56 7.44 -0.19 5.28
C VAL A 56 6.92 0.81 6.31
N MET A 57 5.90 1.61 5.98
CA MET A 57 5.31 2.57 6.92
C MET A 57 4.71 1.88 8.16
N ILE A 58 4.01 0.76 7.97
CA ILE A 58 3.45 -0.03 9.08
C ILE A 58 4.58 -0.55 9.97
N VAL A 59 5.61 -1.16 9.39
CA VAL A 59 6.76 -1.73 10.13
C VAL A 59 7.49 -0.64 10.92
N PHE A 60 7.82 0.49 10.29
CA PHE A 60 8.45 1.62 10.99
C PHE A 60 7.55 2.18 12.10
N GLY A 61 6.23 2.20 11.88
CA GLY A 61 5.26 2.65 12.86
C GLY A 61 5.21 1.73 14.08
N LEU A 62 5.35 0.42 13.86
CA LEU A 62 5.40 -0.63 14.87
C LEU A 62 6.70 -0.63 15.68
N ILE A 63 7.86 -0.43 15.03
CA ILE A 63 9.18 -0.48 15.68
C ILE A 63 9.31 0.57 16.80
N GLY A 64 8.60 1.70 16.68
CA GLY A 64 8.46 2.74 17.70
C GLY A 64 9.77 3.49 18.01
N ARG A 65 9.70 4.81 18.25
CA ARG A 65 10.89 5.56 18.73
C ARG A 65 11.16 5.22 20.21
N LYS A 66 12.44 5.10 20.59
CA LYS A 66 12.86 5.28 21.99
C LYS A 66 12.44 6.70 22.40
N ALA A 67 11.76 6.84 23.53
CA ALA A 67 11.57 8.16 24.13
C ALA A 67 12.96 8.77 24.35
N PRO A 68 13.21 10.04 23.94
CA PRO A 68 14.44 10.72 24.33
C PRO A 68 14.52 10.72 25.87
N ALA A 69 15.70 10.37 26.38
CA ALA A 69 16.02 10.32 27.80
C ALA A 69 15.96 11.73 28.42
#